data_AF-A0A495J9N1-F1
#
_entry.id   AF-A0A495J9N1-F1
#
_cell.length_a   1.000
_cell.length_b   1.000
_cell.length_c   1.000
_cell.angle_alpha   90.00
_cell.angle_beta   90.00
_cell.angle_gamma   90.00
#
_symmetry.space_group_name_H-M   'P 1'
#
loop_
_entity.id
_entity.type
_entity.pdbx_description
1 polymer ?
#
loop_
_entity_poly.entity_id
_entity_poly.type
_entity_poly.pdbx_seq_one_letter_code
_entity_poly.pdbx_strand_id
1 'polypeptide(L)'
;MQRLQPHEEKLLFNKIATGDEMAFRIIYDAYFDRLAAYAFKMSKSEDASEEIIQDVFMKLWTNRAVLLNVELPQAYLFSIARNKTIDYLRKLAKETTLIALLAENIQYHTNNAEKRIETQDLRALIAEAIAQLSPQKQKIFRLSKYDDLSHDEIAEELNLSKSTIKNHLSETMQYLRRNLKIVPNSEILVILILIDFIKKQ
;
A
#
# COMPACT_ATOMS: atom_id res chain seq x y z
N MET A 1 20.13 17.00 -8.81
CA MET A 1 20.15 16.93 -7.34
C MET A 1 21.25 15.98 -6.87
N GLN A 2 21.99 16.37 -5.84
CA GLN A 2 23.10 15.59 -5.29
C GLN A 2 22.55 14.37 -4.54
N ARG A 3 23.04 13.18 -4.88
CA ARG A 3 22.65 11.94 -4.21
C ARG A 3 23.46 11.82 -2.92
N LEU A 4 22.78 11.92 -1.78
CA LEU A 4 23.40 11.70 -0.47
C LEU A 4 23.95 10.28 -0.38
N GLN A 5 25.12 10.12 0.22
CA GLN A 5 25.69 8.82 0.54
C GLN A 5 25.01 8.26 1.80
N PRO A 6 24.89 6.93 1.95
CA PRO A 6 24.18 6.32 3.09
C PRO A 6 24.66 6.80 4.48
N HIS A 7 25.96 7.06 4.63
CA HIS A 7 26.53 7.55 5.88
C HIS A 7 26.13 9.01 6.19
N GLU A 8 26.00 9.85 5.16
CA GLU A 8 25.54 11.25 5.28
C GLU A 8 24.06 11.27 5.68
N GLU A 9 23.24 10.42 5.07
CA GLU A 9 21.83 10.28 5.40
C GLU A 9 21.62 9.86 6.86
N LYS A 10 22.41 8.89 7.34
CA LYS A 10 22.32 8.42 8.73
C LYS A 10 22.71 9.53 9.71
N LEU A 11 23.76 10.29 9.41
CA LEU A 11 24.18 11.43 10.22
C LEU A 11 23.10 12.52 10.28
N LEU A 12 22.45 12.82 9.15
CA LEU A 12 21.33 13.75 9.10
C LEU A 12 20.14 13.24 9.92
N PHE A 13 19.79 11.95 9.84
CA PHE A 13 18.73 11.35 10.65
C PHE A 13 19.00 11.47 12.16
N ASN A 14 20.24 11.25 12.58
CA ASN A 14 20.63 11.41 13.99
C ASN A 14 20.48 12.87 14.46
N LYS A 15 20.84 13.84 13.61
CA LYS A 15 20.65 15.27 13.90
C LYS A 15 19.16 15.64 13.97
N ILE A 16 18.35 15.13 13.04
CA ILE A 16 16.89 15.32 13.05
C ILE A 16 16.30 14.77 14.35
N ALA A 17 16.79 13.62 14.84
CA ALA A 17 16.32 13.04 16.09
C ALA A 17 16.51 13.97 17.30
N THR A 18 17.55 14.81 17.26
CA THR A 18 17.81 15.85 18.27
C THR A 18 17.11 17.19 18.01
N GLY A 19 16.33 17.31 16.94
CA GLY A 19 15.57 18.51 16.58
C GLY A 19 16.27 19.48 15.62
N ASP A 20 17.30 19.04 14.90
CA ASP A 20 17.99 19.87 13.91
C ASP A 20 17.12 20.10 12.65
N GLU A 21 16.56 21.30 12.54
CA GLU A 21 15.72 21.73 11.40
C GLU A 21 16.51 21.84 10.09
N MET A 22 17.80 22.18 10.13
CA MET A 22 18.62 22.25 8.92
C MET A 22 18.87 20.85 8.37
N ALA A 23 19.15 19.88 9.24
CA ALA A 23 19.30 18.49 8.84
C ALA A 23 18.00 17.95 8.20
N PHE A 24 16.84 18.32 8.76
CA PHE A 24 15.54 17.99 8.19
C PHE A 24 15.36 18.59 6.81
N ARG A 25 15.71 19.88 6.63
CA ARG A 25 15.61 20.55 5.35
C ARG A 25 16.46 19.89 4.27
N ILE A 26 17.68 19.48 4.58
CA ILE A 26 18.57 18.78 3.64
C ILE A 26 17.96 17.44 3.20
N ILE A 27 17.39 16.67 4.14
CA ILE A 27 16.70 15.43 3.82
C ILE A 27 15.46 15.70 2.97
N TYR A 28 14.68 16.74 3.29
CA TYR A 28 13.52 17.14 2.52
C TYR A 28 13.89 17.44 1.07
N ASP A 29 14.82 18.37 0.85
CA ASP A 29 15.23 18.80 -0.48
C ASP A 29 15.85 17.64 -1.30
N ALA A 30 16.54 16.69 -0.65
CA ALA A 30 17.14 15.54 -1.33
C ALA A 30 16.12 14.45 -1.75
N TYR A 31 14.96 14.39 -1.08
CA TYR A 31 14.00 13.30 -1.24
C TYR A 31 12.65 13.71 -1.82
N PHE A 32 12.28 14.99 -1.74
CA PHE A 32 10.97 15.49 -2.16
C PHE A 32 10.59 15.02 -3.57
N ASP A 33 11.39 15.37 -4.58
CA ASP A 33 11.09 15.03 -5.99
C ASP A 33 10.97 13.51 -6.22
N ARG A 34 11.84 12.73 -5.57
CA ARG A 34 11.88 11.27 -5.75
C ARG A 34 10.68 10.58 -5.12
N LEU A 35 10.26 11.05 -3.94
CA LEU A 35 9.09 10.52 -3.27
C LEU A 35 7.81 11.00 -3.96
N ALA A 36 7.75 12.27 -4.39
CA ALA A 36 6.62 12.83 -5.13
C ALA A 36 6.42 12.08 -6.46
N ALA A 37 7.49 11.85 -7.23
CA ALA A 37 7.41 11.05 -8.46
C ALA A 37 6.97 9.61 -8.21
N TYR A 38 7.38 9.02 -7.09
CA TYR A 38 6.93 7.68 -6.68
C TYR A 38 5.43 7.66 -6.37
N ALA A 39 4.95 8.58 -5.52
CA ALA A 39 3.54 8.70 -5.17
C ALA A 39 2.68 8.97 -6.42
N PHE A 40 3.12 9.91 -7.27
CA PHE A 40 2.43 10.26 -8.52
C PHE A 40 2.31 9.10 -9.49
N LYS A 41 3.37 8.29 -9.62
CA LYS A 41 3.35 7.11 -10.50
C LYS A 41 2.18 6.17 -10.14
N MET A 42 1.81 6.11 -8.86
CA MET A 42 0.75 5.26 -8.34
C MET A 42 -0.61 5.97 -8.23
N SER A 43 -0.66 7.16 -7.64
CA SER A 43 -1.90 7.92 -7.41
C SER A 43 -2.47 8.53 -8.69
N LYS A 44 -1.61 8.81 -9.68
CA LYS A 44 -1.94 9.58 -10.90
C LYS A 44 -2.58 10.95 -10.62
N SER A 45 -2.36 11.50 -9.42
CA SER A 45 -2.90 12.78 -8.97
C SER A 45 -1.76 13.58 -8.34
N GLU A 46 -1.56 14.79 -8.83
CA GLU A 46 -0.54 15.72 -8.33
C GLU A 46 -0.88 16.16 -6.90
N ASP A 47 -2.12 16.62 -6.67
CA ASP A 47 -2.65 16.98 -5.36
C ASP A 47 -2.45 15.86 -4.31
N ALA A 48 -2.83 14.62 -4.67
CA ALA A 48 -2.66 13.49 -3.77
C ALA A 48 -1.18 13.18 -3.50
N SER A 49 -0.32 13.37 -4.50
CA SER A 49 1.12 13.16 -4.34
C SER A 49 1.70 14.17 -3.36
N GLU A 50 1.36 15.45 -3.50
CA GLU A 50 1.79 16.50 -2.57
C GLU A 50 1.32 16.22 -1.14
N GLU A 51 0.04 15.87 -0.96
CA GLU A 51 -0.52 15.50 0.35
C GLU A 51 0.24 14.33 0.98
N ILE A 52 0.49 13.25 0.21
CA ILE A 52 1.26 12.10 0.66
C ILE A 52 2.66 12.51 1.11
N ILE A 53 3.34 13.40 0.36
CA ILE A 53 4.70 13.82 0.69
C ILE A 53 4.73 14.72 1.92
N GLN A 54 3.78 15.63 2.08
CA GLN A 54 3.62 16.40 3.31
C GLN A 54 3.46 15.47 4.52
N ASP A 55 2.61 14.45 4.40
CA ASP A 55 2.40 13.44 5.44
C ASP A 55 3.66 12.64 5.77
N VAL A 56 4.47 12.28 4.77
CA VAL A 56 5.73 11.56 4.97
C VAL A 56 6.68 12.39 5.84
N PHE A 57 6.89 13.65 5.48
CA PHE A 57 7.83 14.53 6.17
C PHE A 57 7.31 14.99 7.53
N MET A 58 6.00 15.22 7.65
CA MET A 58 5.36 15.46 8.95
C MET A 58 5.54 14.25 9.88
N LYS A 59 5.34 13.03 9.38
CA LYS A 59 5.55 11.81 10.17
C LYS A 59 7.02 11.63 10.58
N LEU A 60 7.95 11.97 9.69
CA LEU A 60 9.39 11.96 9.97
C LEU A 60 9.72 12.91 11.14
N TRP A 61 9.20 14.13 11.11
CA TRP A 61 9.46 15.14 12.14
C TRP A 61 8.80 14.82 13.49
N THR A 62 7.52 14.43 13.46
CA THR A 62 6.76 14.12 14.68
C THR A 62 7.33 12.89 15.39
N ASN A 63 7.81 11.89 14.65
CA ASN A 63 8.43 10.69 15.20
C ASN A 63 9.96 10.74 15.20
N ARG A 64 10.58 11.93 15.16
CA ARG A 64 12.03 12.08 15.00
C ARG A 64 12.87 11.30 16.03
N ALA A 65 12.37 11.09 17.23
CA ALA A 65 13.07 10.34 18.28
C ALA A 65 13.43 8.90 17.86
N VAL A 66 12.63 8.25 17.00
CA VAL A 66 12.91 6.88 16.56
C VAL A 66 13.99 6.80 15.47
N LEU A 67 14.41 7.94 14.89
CA LEU A 67 15.34 7.97 13.77
C LEU A 67 16.76 7.55 14.14
N LEU A 68 17.11 7.62 15.44
CA LEU A 68 18.38 7.09 15.97
C LEU A 68 18.57 5.59 15.68
N ASN A 69 17.47 4.85 15.55
CA ASN A 69 17.48 3.41 15.31
C ASN A 69 17.30 3.05 13.82
N VAL A 70 17.23 4.04 12.93
CA VAL A 70 17.01 3.81 11.50
C VAL A 70 18.36 3.63 10.80
N GLU A 71 18.65 2.38 10.43
CA GLU A 71 19.90 2.03 9.73
C GLU A 71 19.90 2.42 8.25
N LEU A 72 18.73 2.43 7.60
CA LEU A 72 18.58 2.72 6.17
C LEU A 72 17.56 3.85 5.93
N PRO A 73 17.98 5.12 6.02
CA PRO A 73 17.10 6.30 5.86
C PRO A 73 16.28 6.28 4.57
N GLN A 74 16.92 5.98 3.44
CA GLN A 74 16.23 5.84 2.15
C GLN A 74 15.08 4.84 2.24
N ALA A 75 15.35 3.62 2.71
CA ALA A 75 14.35 2.56 2.78
C ALA A 75 13.20 2.93 3.73
N TYR A 76 13.51 3.62 4.83
CA TYR A 76 12.53 4.11 5.79
C TYR A 76 11.58 5.13 5.15
N LEU A 77 12.09 6.15 4.47
CA LEU A 77 11.28 7.17 3.81
C LEU A 77 10.37 6.57 2.73
N PHE A 78 10.92 5.72 1.86
CA PHE A 78 10.13 5.06 0.82
C PHE A 78 9.09 4.09 1.40
N SER A 79 9.36 3.48 2.56
CA SER A 79 8.36 2.64 3.24
C SER A 79 7.17 3.46 3.74
N ILE A 80 7.41 4.66 4.28
CA ILE A 80 6.33 5.56 4.71
C ILE A 80 5.53 6.02 3.49
N ALA A 81 6.21 6.51 2.45
CA ALA A 81 5.55 6.99 1.23
C ALA A 81 4.71 5.89 0.56
N ARG A 82 5.24 4.67 0.47
CA ARG A 82 4.51 3.50 -0.03
C ARG A 82 3.25 3.23 0.79
N ASN A 83 3.36 3.19 2.11
CA ASN A 83 2.21 2.90 2.96
C ASN A 83 1.12 3.97 2.79
N LYS A 84 1.50 5.25 2.84
CA LYS A 84 0.58 6.38 2.63
C LYS A 84 -0.09 6.38 1.26
N THR A 85 0.68 6.07 0.22
CA THR A 85 0.14 5.94 -1.14
C THR A 85 -0.85 4.79 -1.24
N ILE A 86 -0.56 3.66 -0.61
CA ILE A 86 -1.52 2.53 -0.58
C ILE A 86 -2.77 2.90 0.22
N ASP A 87 -2.64 3.59 1.35
CA ASP A 87 -3.78 4.03 2.15
C ASP A 87 -4.69 4.99 1.36
N TYR A 88 -4.10 5.94 0.62
CA TYR A 88 -4.82 6.81 -0.31
C TYR A 88 -5.58 5.98 -1.37
N LEU A 89 -4.91 5.02 -2.02
CA LEU A 89 -5.52 4.18 -3.05
C LEU A 89 -6.64 3.30 -2.48
N ARG A 90 -6.51 2.79 -1.25
CA ARG A 90 -7.59 2.07 -0.56
C ARG A 90 -8.81 2.96 -0.35
N LYS A 91 -8.58 4.19 0.12
CA LYS A 91 -9.66 5.18 0.33
C LYS A 91 -10.36 5.50 -0.99
N LEU A 92 -9.61 5.78 -2.05
CA LEU A 92 -10.16 6.05 -3.38
C LEU A 92 -10.95 4.86 -3.93
N ALA A 93 -10.46 3.63 -3.75
CA ALA A 93 -11.18 2.43 -4.17
C ALA A 93 -12.50 2.27 -3.39
N LYS A 94 -12.51 2.60 -2.09
CA LYS A 94 -13.70 2.56 -1.26
C LYS A 94 -14.72 3.62 -1.67
N GLU A 95 -14.27 4.84 -1.91
CA GLU A 95 -15.11 5.94 -2.39
C GLU A 95 -15.67 5.66 -3.78
N THR A 96 -14.84 5.20 -4.72
CA THR A 96 -15.28 4.82 -6.07
C THR A 96 -16.32 3.70 -6.01
N THR A 97 -16.15 2.74 -5.10
CA THR A 97 -17.14 1.66 -4.95
C THR A 97 -18.41 2.16 -4.28
N LEU A 98 -18.32 3.00 -3.26
CA LEU A 98 -19.49 3.62 -2.63
C LEU A 98 -20.26 4.46 -3.66
N ILE A 99 -19.56 5.25 -4.47
CA ILE A 99 -20.13 6.00 -5.59
C ILE A 99 -20.76 5.03 -6.59
N ALA A 100 -20.10 3.91 -6.93
CA ALA A 100 -20.66 2.92 -7.85
C ALA A 100 -21.89 2.21 -7.27
N LEU A 101 -21.95 1.92 -5.96
CA LEU A 101 -23.10 1.31 -5.29
C LEU A 101 -24.27 2.30 -5.18
N LEU A 102 -23.98 3.56 -4.87
CA LEU A 102 -24.97 4.64 -4.90
C LEU A 102 -25.47 4.86 -6.33
N ALA A 103 -24.57 4.88 -7.30
CA ALA A 103 -24.89 5.00 -8.72
C ALA A 103 -25.68 3.79 -9.21
N GLU A 104 -25.39 2.56 -8.76
CA GLU A 104 -26.13 1.33 -9.12
C GLU A 104 -27.52 1.31 -8.49
N ASN A 105 -27.67 1.77 -7.24
CA ASN A 105 -28.97 2.03 -6.64
C ASN A 105 -29.78 3.09 -7.42
N ILE A 106 -29.11 4.06 -8.05
CA ILE A 106 -29.72 5.07 -8.94
C ILE A 106 -29.93 4.50 -10.38
N GLN A 107 -29.04 3.62 -10.86
CA GLN A 107 -29.01 3.02 -12.20
C GLN A 107 -29.85 1.77 -12.36
N TYR A 108 -30.45 1.23 -11.29
CA TYR A 108 -31.57 0.29 -11.40
C TYR A 108 -32.73 0.86 -12.26
N HIS A 109 -32.66 2.15 -12.65
CA HIS A 109 -33.51 2.78 -13.64
C HIS A 109 -32.94 2.94 -15.07
N THR A 110 -31.65 2.71 -15.36
CA THR A 110 -31.10 2.78 -16.74
C THR A 110 -29.76 2.03 -16.91
N ASN A 111 -29.79 0.92 -17.64
CA ASN A 111 -28.69 -0.01 -17.94
C ASN A 111 -27.47 0.60 -18.67
N ASN A 112 -26.26 0.10 -18.39
CA ASN A 112 -25.10 0.16 -19.31
C ASN A 112 -24.14 -1.04 -19.08
N ALA A 113 -23.92 -1.85 -20.12
CA ALA A 113 -23.35 -3.20 -20.04
C ALA A 113 -21.85 -3.33 -20.37
N GLU A 114 -21.25 -2.38 -21.09
CA GLU A 114 -19.95 -2.59 -21.75
C GLU A 114 -18.73 -2.48 -20.80
N LYS A 115 -18.76 -1.59 -19.79
CA LYS A 115 -17.68 -1.50 -18.78
C LYS A 115 -17.62 -2.67 -17.79
N ARG A 116 -18.65 -3.53 -17.74
CA ARG A 116 -18.72 -4.65 -16.79
C ARG A 116 -17.84 -5.83 -17.22
N ILE A 117 -17.60 -5.99 -18.52
CA ILE A 117 -17.01 -7.20 -19.11
C ILE A 117 -15.50 -7.30 -18.80
N GLU A 118 -14.72 -6.25 -19.08
CA GLU A 118 -13.26 -6.27 -18.82
C GLU A 118 -12.90 -6.39 -17.32
N THR A 119 -13.77 -5.88 -16.44
CA THR A 119 -13.57 -5.98 -14.99
C THR A 119 -14.00 -7.34 -14.45
N GLN A 120 -15.01 -7.99 -15.05
CA GLN A 120 -15.44 -9.34 -14.64
C GLN A 120 -14.37 -10.40 -14.92
N ASP A 121 -13.68 -10.30 -16.06
CA ASP A 121 -12.67 -11.30 -16.46
C ASP A 121 -11.47 -11.33 -15.51
N LEU A 122 -10.97 -10.16 -15.11
CA LEU A 122 -9.84 -10.07 -14.19
C LEU A 122 -10.19 -10.51 -12.76
N ARG A 123 -11.42 -10.26 -12.33
CA ARG A 123 -11.92 -10.71 -11.02
C ARG A 123 -12.11 -12.21 -10.97
N ALA A 124 -12.65 -12.80 -12.03
CA ALA A 124 -12.75 -14.24 -12.15
C ALA A 124 -11.36 -14.89 -12.03
N LEU A 125 -10.35 -14.32 -12.70
CA LEU A 125 -8.95 -14.78 -12.60
C LEU A 125 -8.37 -14.67 -11.18
N ILE A 126 -8.63 -13.57 -10.46
CA ILE A 126 -8.17 -13.41 -9.07
C ILE A 126 -8.88 -14.40 -8.15
N ALA A 127 -10.20 -14.54 -8.28
CA ALA A 127 -10.99 -15.46 -7.48
C ALA A 127 -10.58 -16.91 -7.71
N GLU A 128 -10.33 -17.30 -8.96
CA GLU A 128 -9.81 -18.61 -9.33
C GLU A 128 -8.44 -18.84 -8.71
N ALA A 129 -7.52 -17.87 -8.83
CA ALA A 129 -6.20 -17.98 -8.21
C ALA A 129 -6.28 -18.11 -6.68
N ILE A 130 -7.17 -17.36 -6.01
CA ILE A 130 -7.38 -17.49 -4.56
C ILE A 130 -7.95 -18.87 -4.20
N ALA A 131 -8.88 -19.39 -5.00
CA ALA A 131 -9.49 -20.71 -4.77
C ALA A 131 -8.48 -21.87 -4.84
N GLN A 132 -7.36 -21.69 -5.56
CA GLN A 132 -6.27 -22.66 -5.65
C GLN A 132 -5.28 -22.63 -4.47
N LEU A 133 -5.41 -21.65 -3.56
CA LEU A 133 -4.61 -21.62 -2.33
C LEU A 133 -5.10 -22.69 -1.35
N SER A 134 -4.23 -23.14 -0.43
CA SER A 134 -4.68 -24.02 0.66
C SER A 134 -5.72 -23.32 1.56
N PRO A 135 -6.65 -24.06 2.19
CA PRO A 135 -7.71 -23.46 3.02
C PRO A 135 -7.18 -22.50 4.09
N GLN A 136 -6.03 -22.82 4.69
CA GLN A 136 -5.39 -21.97 5.68
C GLN A 136 -4.86 -20.66 5.09
N LYS A 137 -4.24 -20.71 3.90
CA LYS A 137 -3.77 -19.51 3.18
C LYS A 137 -4.95 -18.64 2.74
N GLN A 138 -6.04 -19.25 2.28
CA GLN A 138 -7.28 -18.52 1.96
C GLN A 138 -7.83 -17.81 3.19
N LYS A 139 -7.93 -18.52 4.34
CA LYS A 139 -8.46 -17.94 5.58
C LYS A 139 -7.60 -16.77 6.08
N ILE A 140 -6.27 -16.94 6.12
CA ILE A 140 -5.34 -15.88 6.53
C ILE A 140 -5.40 -14.69 5.58
N PHE A 141 -5.44 -14.93 4.26
CA PHE A 141 -5.58 -13.88 3.27
C PHE A 141 -6.91 -13.14 3.45
N ARG A 142 -8.00 -13.86 3.74
CA ARG A 142 -9.30 -13.27 4.03
C ARG A 142 -9.26 -12.39 5.25
N LEU A 143 -8.86 -12.90 6.42
CA LEU A 143 -8.79 -12.10 7.65
C LEU A 143 -7.92 -10.84 7.48
N SER A 144 -6.80 -10.94 6.76
CA SER A 144 -5.88 -9.83 6.51
C SER A 144 -6.34 -8.81 5.47
N LYS A 145 -7.27 -9.18 4.58
CA LYS A 145 -7.67 -8.33 3.43
C LYS A 145 -9.14 -7.96 3.44
N TYR A 146 -9.96 -8.78 4.08
CA TYR A 146 -11.42 -8.67 4.15
C TYR A 146 -11.88 -8.06 5.47
N ASP A 147 -11.25 -8.51 6.56
CA ASP A 147 -11.63 -8.12 7.91
C ASP A 147 -10.67 -7.07 8.48
N ASP A 148 -9.69 -6.63 7.68
CA ASP A 148 -8.65 -5.64 8.02
C ASP A 148 -7.87 -5.95 9.33
N LEU A 149 -7.86 -7.22 9.73
CA LEU A 149 -7.16 -7.65 10.94
C LEU A 149 -5.64 -7.53 10.77
N SER A 150 -4.99 -7.03 11.82
CA SER A 150 -3.55 -6.99 11.95
C SER A 150 -2.97 -8.41 12.02
N HIS A 151 -1.68 -8.54 11.71
CA HIS A 151 -1.02 -9.85 11.81
C HIS A 151 -1.03 -10.41 13.23
N ASP A 152 -1.14 -9.55 14.25
CA ASP A 152 -1.23 -9.94 15.65
C ASP A 152 -2.63 -10.50 15.96
N GLU A 153 -3.69 -9.82 15.55
CA GLU A 153 -5.08 -10.28 15.70
C GLU A 153 -5.32 -11.61 14.96
N ILE A 154 -4.78 -11.78 13.74
CA ILE A 154 -4.90 -13.03 12.99
C ILE A 154 -4.11 -14.17 13.67
N ALA A 155 -2.94 -13.85 14.22
CA ALA A 155 -2.12 -14.83 14.94
C ALA A 155 -2.85 -15.35 16.18
N GLU A 156 -3.50 -14.46 16.93
CA GLU A 156 -4.34 -14.80 18.08
C GLU A 156 -5.57 -15.61 17.66
N GLU A 157 -6.33 -15.15 16.66
CA GLU A 157 -7.56 -15.82 16.20
C GLU A 157 -7.29 -17.25 15.70
N LEU A 158 -6.17 -17.46 15.01
CA LEU A 158 -5.83 -18.75 14.42
C LEU A 158 -4.90 -19.61 15.30
N ASN A 159 -4.48 -19.11 16.46
CA ASN A 159 -3.45 -19.73 17.32
C ASN A 159 -2.18 -20.09 16.53
N LEU A 160 -1.68 -19.15 15.72
CA LEU A 160 -0.47 -19.29 14.91
C LEU A 160 0.56 -18.23 15.29
N SER A 161 1.84 -18.49 15.00
CA SER A 161 2.84 -17.44 15.19
C SER A 161 2.67 -16.31 14.17
N LYS A 162 2.96 -15.06 14.57
CA LYS A 162 3.03 -13.90 13.66
C LYS A 162 3.95 -14.15 12.46
N SER A 163 5.03 -14.91 12.67
CA SER A 163 5.96 -15.33 11.61
C SER A 163 5.27 -16.22 10.57
N THR A 164 4.46 -17.18 11.03
CA THR A 164 3.64 -18.04 10.18
C THR A 164 2.63 -17.24 9.35
N ILE A 165 1.95 -16.26 9.97
CA ILE A 165 1.02 -15.36 9.26
C ILE A 165 1.75 -14.57 8.16
N LYS A 166 2.89 -13.96 8.50
CA LYS A 166 3.71 -13.20 7.54
C LYS A 166 4.20 -14.07 6.39
N ASN A 167 4.65 -15.29 6.67
CA ASN A 167 5.12 -16.24 5.65
C ASN A 167 3.98 -16.66 4.73
N HIS A 168 2.81 -17.04 5.27
CA HIS A 168 1.66 -17.39 4.46
C HIS A 168 1.18 -16.24 3.57
N LEU A 169 1.13 -15.02 4.08
CA LEU A 169 0.78 -13.84 3.28
C LEU A 169 1.83 -13.56 2.18
N SER A 170 3.11 -13.68 2.49
CA SER A 170 4.20 -13.52 1.53
C SER A 170 4.12 -14.54 0.40
N GLU A 171 3.97 -15.83 0.74
CA GLU A 171 3.81 -16.92 -0.23
C GLU A 171 2.54 -16.76 -1.07
N THR A 172 1.44 -16.35 -0.45
CA THR A 172 0.17 -16.09 -1.15
C THR A 172 0.35 -14.99 -2.17
N MET A 173 1.01 -13.89 -1.81
CA MET A 173 1.29 -12.81 -2.75
C MET A 173 2.23 -13.24 -3.88
N GLN A 174 3.23 -14.07 -3.60
CA GLN A 174 4.12 -14.61 -4.63
C GLN A 174 3.36 -15.54 -5.60
N TYR A 175 2.48 -16.38 -5.07
CA TYR A 175 1.60 -17.25 -5.85
C TYR A 175 0.69 -16.43 -6.78
N LEU A 176 0.01 -15.41 -6.24
CA LEU A 176 -0.89 -14.56 -7.03
C LEU A 176 -0.14 -13.82 -8.15
N ARG A 177 1.07 -13.29 -7.87
CA ARG A 177 1.92 -12.67 -8.91
C ARG A 177 2.25 -13.62 -10.06
N ARG A 178 2.64 -14.86 -9.73
CA ARG A 178 3.01 -15.88 -10.73
C ARG A 178 1.83 -16.29 -11.60
N ASN A 179 0.69 -16.61 -10.99
CA ASN A 179 -0.46 -17.16 -11.71
C ASN A 179 -1.19 -16.10 -12.55
N LEU A 180 -1.20 -14.85 -12.09
CA LEU A 180 -1.86 -13.78 -12.85
C LEU A 180 -0.96 -13.24 -13.97
N LYS A 181 0.25 -13.79 -14.18
CA LYS A 181 1.27 -13.29 -15.13
C LYS A 181 1.56 -11.80 -14.96
N ILE A 182 1.40 -11.31 -13.73
CA ILE A 182 1.58 -9.91 -13.41
C ILE A 182 3.07 -9.72 -13.06
N VAL A 183 3.73 -8.80 -13.78
CA VAL A 183 5.16 -8.48 -13.68
C VAL A 183 5.60 -8.38 -12.20
N PRO A 184 6.77 -8.95 -11.81
CA PRO A 184 7.15 -9.18 -10.41
C PRO A 184 7.23 -7.94 -9.48
N ASN A 185 7.10 -6.73 -10.02
CA ASN A 185 7.07 -5.46 -9.26
C ASN A 185 5.78 -4.64 -9.45
N SER A 186 4.69 -5.23 -9.93
CA SER A 186 3.49 -4.44 -10.15
C SER A 186 2.78 -4.12 -8.82
N GLU A 187 2.88 -2.85 -8.41
CA GLU A 187 2.02 -2.22 -7.41
C GLU A 187 0.54 -2.30 -7.82
N ILE A 188 0.30 -2.54 -9.11
CA ILE A 188 -0.99 -2.82 -9.76
C ILE A 188 -1.68 -4.06 -9.17
N LEU A 189 -0.96 -5.13 -8.80
CA LEU A 189 -1.60 -6.31 -8.20
C LEU A 189 -2.28 -5.98 -6.86
N VAL A 190 -1.68 -5.10 -6.06
CA VAL A 190 -2.27 -4.67 -4.79
C VAL A 190 -3.51 -3.82 -5.06
N ILE A 191 -3.45 -2.91 -6.04
CA ILE A 191 -4.58 -2.09 -6.47
C ILE A 191 -5.73 -2.97 -6.99
N LEU A 192 -5.44 -4.01 -7.78
CA LEU A 192 -6.45 -4.92 -8.34
C LEU A 192 -7.09 -5.82 -7.29
N ILE A 193 -6.33 -6.33 -6.31
CA ILE A 193 -6.87 -7.06 -5.15
C ILE A 193 -7.77 -6.15 -4.33
N LEU A 194 -7.39 -4.88 -4.14
CA LEU A 194 -8.20 -3.90 -3.43
C LEU A 194 -9.48 -3.53 -4.19
N ILE A 195 -9.46 -3.49 -5.53
CA ILE A 195 -10.64 -3.17 -6.36
C ILE A 195 -11.63 -4.36 -6.49
N ASP A 196 -11.15 -5.61 -6.54
CA ASP A 196 -12.01 -6.80 -6.50
C ASP A 196 -12.75 -6.90 -5.15
N PHE A 197 -12.06 -6.51 -4.09
CA PHE A 197 -12.50 -6.71 -2.71
C PHE A 197 -13.74 -5.87 -2.32
N ILE A 198 -13.96 -4.69 -2.88
CA ILE A 198 -14.99 -3.75 -2.36
C ILE A 198 -16.38 -4.01 -2.98
N LYS A 199 -16.51 -4.78 -4.07
CA LYS A 199 -17.84 -5.12 -4.65
C LYS A 199 -18.46 -6.42 -4.10
N LYS A 200 -17.86 -7.06 -3.10
CA LYS A 200 -18.35 -8.32 -2.51
C LYS A 200 -19.01 -8.16 -1.13
N GLN A 201 -19.20 -6.92 -0.67
CA GLN A 201 -20.17 -6.54 0.36
C GLN A 201 -21.41 -5.95 -0.32
#